data_AF-A0A842S723-F1
#
_entry.id   AF-A0A842S723-F1
#
_cell.length_a   1.000
_cell.length_b   1.000
_cell.length_c   1.000
_cell.angle_alpha   90.00
_cell.angle_beta   90.00
_cell.angle_gamma   90.00
#
_symmetry.space_group_name_H-M   'P 1'
#
loop_
_entity.id
_entity.type
_entity.pdbx_description
1 polymer ?
#
loop_
_entity_poly.entity_id
_entity_poly.type
_entity_poly.pdbx_seq_one_letter_code
_entity_poly.pdbx_strand_id
1 'polypeptide(L)'
;MSSDLKFDIEEIEKKPRLGFYVALIGTLMIFVAGLVGIIDYAPFISFGFIFILPSLITLIWGTFGLVGCFQIYLDDIKGNYILFFIGAMSLIGMFIPILIYEDLVIYLSNSFAYVDPFFILIGAIIDFLYKKEMI
;
A
#
# COMPACT_ATOMS: atom_id res chain seq x y z
N MET A 1 -39.04 6.88 -41.43
CA MET A 1 -37.61 7.08 -41.75
C MET A 1 -36.98 7.70 -40.50
N SER A 2 -36.56 6.87 -39.55
CA SER A 2 -35.95 7.30 -38.28
C SER A 2 -34.43 7.22 -38.44
N SER A 3 -33.80 8.37 -38.69
CA SER A 3 -32.34 8.49 -38.75
C SER A 3 -31.73 9.03 -37.46
N ASP A 4 -32.48 8.98 -36.35
CA ASP A 4 -31.99 9.39 -35.02
C ASP A 4 -31.42 8.20 -34.24
N LEU A 5 -30.62 7.37 -34.92
CA LEU A 5 -29.50 6.68 -34.28
C LEU A 5 -28.44 7.74 -33.98
N LYS A 6 -28.79 8.66 -33.07
CA LYS A 6 -27.79 9.27 -32.21
C LYS A 6 -27.18 8.10 -31.47
N PHE A 7 -26.06 7.66 -32.01
CA PHE A 7 -25.07 6.96 -31.24
C PHE A 7 -24.80 7.83 -30.02
N ASP A 8 -25.53 7.57 -28.94
CA ASP A 8 -25.11 7.84 -27.57
C ASP A 8 -23.85 7.00 -27.37
N ILE A 9 -22.77 7.42 -28.00
CA ILE A 9 -21.45 7.31 -27.44
C ILE A 9 -21.50 8.28 -26.27
N GLU A 10 -22.21 7.90 -25.21
CA GLU A 10 -21.75 8.24 -23.88
C GLU A 10 -20.31 7.74 -23.88
N GLU A 11 -19.37 8.64 -24.15
CA GLU A 11 -18.03 8.52 -23.62
C GLU A 11 -18.26 8.22 -22.15
N ILE A 12 -18.16 6.93 -21.80
CA ILE A 12 -18.02 6.50 -20.42
C ILE A 12 -16.74 7.19 -20.01
N GLU A 13 -16.88 8.39 -19.45
CA GLU A 13 -15.80 9.21 -18.93
C GLU A 13 -15.09 8.30 -17.95
N LYS A 14 -13.96 7.73 -18.38
CA LYS A 14 -13.16 6.88 -17.53
C LYS A 14 -12.63 7.81 -16.45
N LYS A 15 -13.28 7.79 -15.29
CA LYS A 15 -12.83 8.54 -14.12
C LYS A 15 -11.34 8.27 -13.94
N PRO A 16 -10.50 9.31 -13.85
CA PRO A 16 -9.06 9.14 -13.78
C PRO A 16 -8.70 8.32 -12.53
N ARG A 17 -8.19 7.10 -12.74
CA ARG A 17 -7.79 6.17 -11.66
C ARG A 17 -6.42 6.50 -11.07
N LEU A 18 -6.04 7.78 -11.07
CA LEU A 18 -4.73 8.23 -10.60
C LEU A 18 -4.48 7.81 -9.15
N GLY A 19 -5.46 8.01 -8.26
CA GLY A 19 -5.38 7.61 -6.86
C GLY A 19 -5.09 6.11 -6.68
N PHE A 20 -5.83 5.26 -7.41
CA PHE A 20 -5.57 3.82 -7.47
C PHE A 20 -4.13 3.49 -7.90
N TYR A 21 -3.63 4.08 -8.99
CA TYR A 21 -2.28 3.77 -9.48
C TYR A 21 -1.18 4.20 -8.50
N VAL A 22 -1.31 5.39 -7.91
CA VAL A 22 -0.35 5.88 -6.90
C VAL A 22 -0.36 4.97 -5.67
N ALA A 23 -1.54 4.58 -5.20
CA ALA A 23 -1.70 3.65 -4.09
C ALA A 23 -1.09 2.27 -4.41
N LEU A 24 -1.31 1.76 -5.63
CA LEU A 24 -0.81 0.47 -6.08
C LEU A 24 0.72 0.47 -6.12
N ILE A 25 1.35 1.52 -6.63
CA ILE A 25 2.81 1.66 -6.66
C ILE A 25 3.36 1.63 -5.24
N GLY A 26 2.84 2.46 -4.33
CA GLY A 26 3.29 2.47 -2.94
C GLY A 26 3.13 1.12 -2.25
N THR A 27 2.00 0.45 -2.49
CA THR A 27 1.72 -0.88 -1.96
C THR A 27 2.69 -1.94 -2.48
N LEU A 28 2.96 -1.95 -3.79
CA LEU A 28 3.91 -2.88 -4.40
C LEU A 28 5.31 -2.67 -3.85
N MET A 29 5.72 -1.42 -3.63
CA MET A 29 7.00 -1.13 -3.00
C MET A 29 7.09 -1.75 -1.60
N ILE A 30 6.04 -1.64 -0.77
CA ILE A 30 6.01 -2.26 0.58
C ILE A 30 6.13 -3.78 0.47
N PHE A 31 5.33 -4.38 -0.41
CA PHE A 31 5.31 -5.82 -0.60
C PHE A 31 6.69 -6.34 -1.05
N VAL A 32 7.29 -5.70 -2.04
CA VAL A 32 8.62 -6.07 -2.56
C VAL A 32 9.71 -5.86 -1.51
N ALA A 33 9.68 -4.76 -0.75
CA ALA A 33 10.64 -4.54 0.34
C ALA A 33 10.55 -5.62 1.42
N GLY A 34 9.34 -6.06 1.76
CA GLY A 34 9.14 -7.21 2.66
C GLY A 34 9.79 -8.49 2.12
N LEU A 35 9.61 -8.79 0.82
CA LEU A 35 10.23 -9.95 0.17
C LEU A 35 11.75 -9.87 0.15
N VAL A 36 12.31 -8.74 -0.28
CA VAL A 36 13.76 -8.50 -0.33
C VAL A 36 14.35 -8.64 1.08
N GLY A 37 13.70 -8.03 2.08
CA GLY A 37 14.13 -8.17 3.46
C GLY A 37 14.13 -9.62 3.96
N ILE A 38 13.15 -10.45 3.58
CA ILE A 38 13.17 -11.87 3.95
C ILE A 38 14.37 -12.59 3.32
N ILE A 39 14.68 -12.29 2.05
CA ILE A 39 15.82 -12.90 1.35
C ILE A 39 17.15 -12.46 2.00
N ASP A 40 17.31 -11.18 2.27
CA ASP A 40 18.54 -10.60 2.83
C ASP A 40 18.79 -11.09 4.27
N TYR A 41 17.71 -11.27 5.06
CA TYR A 41 17.82 -11.76 6.43
C TYR A 41 17.74 -13.29 6.56
N ALA A 42 17.52 -14.03 5.47
CA ALA A 42 17.48 -15.50 5.47
C ALA A 42 18.74 -16.16 6.07
N PRO A 43 19.98 -15.67 5.80
CA PRO A 43 21.19 -16.22 6.41
C PRO A 43 21.24 -16.05 7.94
N PHE A 44 20.49 -15.08 8.48
CA PHE A 44 20.50 -14.74 9.91
C PHE A 44 19.45 -15.53 10.73
N ILE A 45 18.61 -16.35 10.08
CA ILE A 45 17.59 -17.18 10.74
C ILE A 45 18.19 -18.08 11.80
N SER A 46 19.39 -18.62 11.54
CA SER A 46 20.11 -19.50 12.46
C SER A 46 20.53 -18.80 13.76
N PHE A 47 20.70 -17.47 13.73
CA PHE A 47 20.99 -16.65 14.90
C PHE A 47 19.71 -16.23 15.65
N GLY A 48 18.55 -16.28 14.99
CA GLY A 48 17.25 -16.08 15.61
C GLY A 48 16.18 -15.62 14.61
N PHE A 49 14.96 -16.12 14.77
CA PHE A 49 13.81 -15.72 13.93
C PHE A 49 13.48 -14.22 14.03
N ILE A 50 13.90 -13.57 15.11
CA ILE A 50 13.63 -12.15 15.38
C ILE A 50 14.19 -11.21 14.29
N PHE A 51 15.25 -11.61 13.58
CA PHE A 51 15.86 -10.81 12.51
C PHE A 51 14.96 -10.71 11.26
N ILE A 52 14.07 -11.67 11.03
CA ILE A 52 13.14 -11.68 9.89
C ILE A 52 11.80 -11.02 10.20
N LEU A 53 11.46 -10.89 11.49
CA LEU A 53 10.18 -10.35 11.94
C LEU A 53 9.82 -8.98 11.31
N PRO A 54 10.74 -8.00 11.18
CA PRO A 54 10.45 -6.72 10.53
C PRO A 54 10.01 -6.88 9.07
N SER A 55 10.70 -7.73 8.32
CA SER A 55 10.42 -8.00 6.91
C SER A 55 9.09 -8.73 6.73
N LEU A 56 8.74 -9.65 7.64
CA LEU A 56 7.44 -10.31 7.65
C LEU A 56 6.29 -9.34 7.91
N ILE A 57 6.44 -8.46 8.90
CA ILE A 57 5.46 -7.42 9.21
C ILE A 57 5.24 -6.54 7.98
N THR A 58 6.33 -6.10 7.34
CA THR A 58 6.30 -5.29 6.11
C THR A 58 5.56 -6.02 4.98
N LEU A 59 5.84 -7.31 4.77
CA LEU A 59 5.17 -8.13 3.77
C LEU A 59 3.66 -8.27 4.03
N ILE A 60 3.28 -8.46 5.30
CA ILE A 60 1.87 -8.53 5.72
C ILE A 60 1.15 -7.22 5.38
N TRP A 61 1.76 -6.07 5.69
CA TRP A 61 1.19 -4.77 5.35
C TRP A 61 1.06 -4.56 3.85
N GLY A 62 2.09 -4.91 3.07
CA GLY A 62 2.04 -4.87 1.61
C GLY A 62 0.92 -5.75 1.05
N THR A 63 0.73 -6.95 1.60
CA THR A 63 -0.35 -7.87 1.20
C THR A 63 -1.72 -7.28 1.47
N PHE A 64 -1.95 -6.72 2.66
CA PHE A 64 -3.21 -6.02 2.95
C PHE A 64 -3.40 -4.79 2.05
N GLY A 65 -2.32 -4.10 1.68
CA GLY A 65 -2.38 -2.98 0.75
C GLY A 65 -2.87 -3.45 -0.62
N LEU A 66 -2.39 -4.61 -1.09
CA LEU A 66 -2.83 -5.18 -2.37
C LEU A 66 -4.31 -5.54 -2.33
N VAL A 67 -4.80 -6.06 -1.19
CA VAL A 67 -6.23 -6.28 -0.97
C VAL A 67 -7.03 -4.97 -1.01
N GLY A 68 -6.50 -3.90 -0.40
CA GLY A 68 -7.09 -2.56 -0.45
C GLY A 68 -7.19 -2.02 -1.88
N CYS A 69 -6.09 -2.09 -2.64
CA CYS A 69 -6.05 -1.73 -4.06
C CYS A 69 -7.03 -2.57 -4.89
N PHE A 70 -7.12 -3.88 -4.63
CA PHE A 70 -8.08 -4.74 -5.32
C PHE A 70 -9.54 -4.32 -5.05
N GLN A 71 -9.87 -3.97 -3.81
CA GLN A 71 -11.20 -3.43 -3.49
C GLN A 71 -11.47 -2.09 -4.18
N ILE A 72 -10.48 -1.20 -4.27
CA ILE A 72 -10.60 0.06 -5.03
C ILE A 72 -10.85 -0.23 -6.51
N TYR A 73 -10.16 -1.22 -7.07
CA TYR A 73 -10.33 -1.62 -8.48
C TYR A 73 -11.75 -2.14 -8.77
N LEU A 74 -12.38 -2.77 -7.79
CA LEU A 74 -13.80 -3.19 -7.81
C LEU A 74 -14.77 -2.04 -7.46
N ASP A 75 -14.28 -0.79 -7.43
CA ASP A 75 -15.04 0.41 -7.07
C ASP A 75 -15.66 0.38 -5.65
N ASP A 76 -15.12 -0.43 -4.74
CA ASP A 76 -15.52 -0.46 -3.32
C ASP A 76 -14.77 0.63 -2.52
N ILE A 77 -15.51 1.46 -1.78
CA ILE A 77 -14.96 2.50 -0.92
C ILE A 77 -14.22 1.93 0.29
N LYS A 78 -14.50 0.68 0.68
CA LYS A 78 -13.78 -0.04 1.75
C LYS A 78 -12.28 -0.14 1.46
N GLY A 79 -11.92 -0.25 0.19
CA GLY A 79 -10.51 -0.27 -0.22
C GLY A 79 -9.76 0.99 0.20
N ASN A 80 -10.38 2.17 0.11
CA ASN A 80 -9.76 3.43 0.56
C ASN A 80 -9.51 3.43 2.07
N TYR A 81 -10.47 2.95 2.88
CA TYR A 81 -10.28 2.86 4.34
C TYR A 81 -9.16 1.89 4.72
N ILE A 82 -9.05 0.76 4.01
CA ILE A 82 -7.95 -0.20 4.20
C ILE A 82 -6.61 0.48 3.90
N LEU A 83 -6.50 1.15 2.75
CA LEU A 83 -5.26 1.84 2.38
C LEU A 83 -4.91 2.99 3.33
N PHE A 84 -5.90 3.74 3.82
CA PHE A 84 -5.68 4.76 4.84
C PHE A 84 -5.07 4.18 6.10
N PHE A 85 -5.67 3.10 6.61
CA PHE A 85 -5.18 2.42 7.80
C PHE A 85 -3.76 1.91 7.60
N ILE A 86 -3.49 1.25 6.47
CA ILE A 86 -2.16 0.68 6.18
C ILE A 86 -1.12 1.78 6.00
N GLY A 87 -1.43 2.83 5.25
CA GLY A 87 -0.53 3.94 5.04
C GLY A 87 -0.18 4.66 6.36
N ALA A 88 -1.18 4.90 7.21
CA ALA A 88 -0.96 5.47 8.54
C ALA A 88 -0.14 4.55 9.46
N MET A 89 -0.48 3.26 9.50
CA MET A 89 0.26 2.27 10.30
C MET A 89 1.70 2.09 9.80
N SER A 90 1.92 2.17 8.48
CA SER A 90 3.26 2.10 7.89
C SER A 90 4.09 3.32 8.27
N LEU A 91 3.51 4.53 8.22
CA LEU A 91 4.17 5.75 8.69
C LEU A 91 4.53 5.67 10.18
N ILE A 92 3.58 5.27 11.02
CA ILE A 92 3.82 5.10 12.45
C ILE A 92 4.93 4.05 12.66
N GLY A 93 4.86 2.94 11.92
CA GLY A 93 5.82 1.86 11.92
C GLY A 93 7.25 2.31 11.63
N MET A 94 7.45 3.28 10.74
CA MET A 94 8.79 3.85 10.45
C MET A 94 9.48 4.42 11.69
N PHE A 95 8.75 4.79 12.74
CA PHE A 95 9.33 5.39 13.95
C PHE A 95 9.31 4.46 15.16
N ILE A 96 8.71 3.27 15.05
CA ILE A 96 8.60 2.32 16.16
C ILE A 96 9.72 1.27 16.10
N PRO A 97 10.56 1.15 17.16
CA PRO A 97 11.47 0.02 17.31
C PRO A 97 10.70 -1.27 17.61
N ILE A 98 11.04 -2.37 16.93
CA ILE A 98 10.42 -3.70 17.11
C ILE A 98 11.11 -4.45 18.25
N LEU A 99 12.43 -4.34 18.34
CA LEU A 99 13.24 -5.01 19.34
C LEU A 99 14.29 -4.04 19.87
N ILE A 100 14.37 -3.96 21.20
CA ILE A 100 15.47 -3.32 21.91
C ILE A 100 16.08 -4.41 22.78
N TYR A 101 17.26 -4.91 22.42
CA TYR A 101 18.00 -5.88 23.23
C TYR A 101 19.44 -5.40 23.40
N GLU A 102 19.82 -5.08 24.64
CA GLU A 102 21.10 -4.43 24.96
C GLU A 102 21.32 -3.18 24.05
N ASP A 103 22.38 -3.16 23.24
CA ASP A 103 22.71 -2.09 22.28
C ASP A 103 22.13 -2.34 20.86
N LEU A 104 21.40 -3.43 20.65
CA LEU A 104 20.79 -3.79 19.36
C LEU A 104 19.35 -3.27 19.30
N VAL A 105 19.14 -2.18 18.56
CA VAL A 105 17.79 -1.67 18.25
C VAL A 105 17.43 -2.04 16.81
N ILE A 106 16.46 -2.93 16.65
CA ILE A 106 15.89 -3.27 15.35
C ILE A 106 14.64 -2.43 15.15
N TYR A 107 14.72 -1.47 14.23
CA TYR A 107 13.57 -0.66 13.84
C TYR A 107 12.77 -1.34 12.74
N LEU A 108 11.44 -1.18 12.76
CA LEU A 108 10.58 -1.45 11.59
C LEU A 108 11.12 -0.67 10.37
N SER A 109 11.68 0.53 10.62
CA SER A 109 12.32 1.38 9.60
C SER A 109 13.38 0.66 8.77
N ASN A 110 14.06 -0.39 9.25
CA ASN A 110 15.04 -1.09 8.41
C ASN A 110 14.38 -1.82 7.22
N SER A 111 13.09 -2.13 7.31
CA SER A 111 12.30 -2.67 6.21
C SER A 111 11.47 -1.60 5.48
N PHE A 112 11.11 -0.52 6.16
CA PHE A 112 10.32 0.59 5.59
C PHE A 112 11.15 1.74 5.00
N ALA A 113 12.44 1.89 5.33
CA ALA A 113 13.27 3.03 4.91
C ALA A 113 13.46 3.12 3.38
N TYR A 114 13.19 2.04 2.67
CA TYR A 114 13.26 1.97 1.20
C TYR A 114 11.91 2.18 0.51
N VAL A 115 10.84 2.32 1.28
CA VAL A 115 9.50 2.46 0.76
C VAL A 115 8.89 3.72 1.32
N ASP A 116 8.32 4.52 0.43
CA ASP A 116 7.62 5.72 0.82
C ASP A 116 6.12 5.38 1.04
N PRO A 117 5.68 5.08 2.29
CA PRO A 117 4.27 4.83 2.59
C PRO A 117 3.39 6.06 2.35
N PHE A 118 3.96 7.25 2.11
CA PHE A 118 3.18 8.42 1.71
C PHE A 118 2.50 8.19 0.36
N PHE A 119 3.06 7.39 -0.56
CA PHE A 119 2.38 7.04 -1.81
C PHE A 119 1.06 6.31 -1.57
N ILE A 120 0.99 5.42 -0.58
CA ILE A 120 -0.27 4.71 -0.26
C ILE A 120 -1.32 5.71 0.24
N LEU A 121 -0.93 6.62 1.14
CA LEU A 121 -1.82 7.64 1.69
C LEU A 121 -2.29 8.63 0.63
N ILE A 122 -1.36 9.17 -0.17
CA ILE A 122 -1.68 10.13 -1.23
C ILE A 122 -2.61 9.48 -2.25
N GLY A 123 -2.32 8.24 -2.65
CA GLY A 123 -3.19 7.47 -3.55
C GLY A 123 -4.60 7.26 -2.98
N ALA A 124 -4.70 6.86 -1.72
CA ALA A 124 -5.97 6.66 -1.03
C ALA A 124 -6.78 7.96 -0.88
N ILE A 125 -6.12 9.09 -0.57
CA ILE A 125 -6.75 10.41 -0.46
C ILE A 125 -7.32 10.83 -1.80
N ILE A 126 -6.51 10.76 -2.86
CA ILE A 126 -6.94 11.15 -4.20
C ILE A 126 -8.14 10.31 -4.65
N ASP A 127 -8.06 8.98 -4.51
CA ASP A 127 -9.17 8.09 -4.89
C ASP A 127 -10.44 8.34 -4.09
N PHE A 128 -10.30 8.60 -2.78
CA PHE A 128 -11.42 8.93 -1.90
C PHE A 128 -12.11 10.23 -2.29
N LEU A 129 -11.34 11.28 -2.58
CA LEU A 129 -11.89 12.58 -2.99
C LEU A 129 -12.63 12.49 -4.33
N TYR A 130 -12.10 11.75 -5.30
CA TYR A 130 -12.78 11.49 -6.58
C TYR A 130 -14.08 10.70 -6.39
N LYS A 131 -14.09 9.65 -5.54
CA LYS A 131 -15.31 8.87 -5.26
C LYS A 131 -16.36 9.65 -4.49
N LYS A 132 -15.95 10.67 -3.75
CA LYS A 132 -16.85 11.59 -3.03
C LYS A 132 -17.26 12.80 -3.85
N GLU A 133 -16.83 12.90 -5.11
CA GLU A 133 -17.12 14.03 -6.01
C GLU A 133 -16.69 15.38 -5.42
N MET A 134 -15.63 15.35 -4.62
CA MET A 134 -15.05 16.56 -4.01
C MET A 134 -14.03 17.24 -4.92
N ILE A 135 -13.48 16.50 -5.90
CA ILE A 135 -12.57 16.94 -6.97
C ILE A 135 -12.86 16.18 -8.25
#